data_AF-A0A653I9P8-F1
#
_entry.id   AF-A0A653I9P8-F1
#
_cell.length_a   1.000
_cell.length_b   1.000
_cell.length_c   1.000
_cell.angle_alpha   90.00
_cell.angle_beta   90.00
_cell.angle_gamma   90.00
#
_symmetry.space_group_name_H-M   'P 1'
#
loop_
_entity.id
_entity.type
_entity.pdbx_description
1 polymer ?
#
loop_
_entity_poly.entity_id
_entity_poly.type
_entity_poly.pdbx_seq_one_letter_code
_entity_poly.pdbx_strand_id
1 'polypeptide(L)'
;MTHFDFKEWADLYQVDPVAFEQRREAVLEGYVASVDPEHRLALEQTLFKIRMIRQRSKSPLQSAMESSKLMWESFGKLREQVQKLEQELSPAPLKQNGLRLVDQVDRLTDRAEPVANVARVIPFTASGKRAH
;
A
#
# COMPACT_ATOMS: atom_id res chain seq x y z
N MET A 1 20.67 0.19 4.68
CA MET A 1 19.95 1.26 3.97
C MET A 1 20.93 2.39 3.71
N THR A 2 21.22 2.67 2.46
CA THR A 2 22.06 3.80 2.03
C THR A 2 21.38 5.11 2.41
N HIS A 3 22.10 6.00 3.09
CA HIS A 3 21.61 7.32 3.45
C HIS A 3 21.38 8.15 2.17
N PHE A 4 20.17 8.67 1.96
CA PHE A 4 19.87 9.59 0.87
C PHE A 4 20.08 11.03 1.36
N ASP A 5 21.00 11.76 0.74
CA ASP A 5 21.28 13.14 1.11
C ASP A 5 20.30 14.11 0.43
N PHE A 6 19.19 14.43 1.11
CA PHE A 6 18.22 15.40 0.59
C PHE A 6 18.79 16.81 0.43
N LYS A 7 19.78 17.18 1.25
CA LYS A 7 20.35 18.52 1.21
C LYS A 7 21.16 18.70 -0.07
N GLU A 8 22.00 17.73 -0.41
CA GLU A 8 22.80 17.75 -1.63
C GLU A 8 21.94 17.96 -2.88
N TRP A 9 20.82 17.22 -2.98
CA TRP A 9 19.92 17.32 -4.13
C TRP A 9 19.15 18.64 -4.17
N ALA A 10 18.75 19.16 -3.01
CA ALA A 10 18.11 20.47 -2.93
C ALA A 10 19.08 21.60 -3.33
N ASP A 11 20.31 21.56 -2.82
CA ASP A 11 21.37 22.52 -3.17
C ASP A 11 21.68 22.45 -4.68
N LEU A 12 21.79 21.24 -5.25
CA LEU A 12 22.02 21.04 -6.68
C LEU A 12 20.91 21.67 -7.53
N TYR A 13 19.64 21.49 -7.16
CA TYR A 13 18.53 22.10 -7.90
C TYR A 13 18.57 23.63 -7.86
N GLN A 14 19.01 24.23 -6.76
CA GLN A 14 19.12 25.70 -6.64
C GLN A 14 20.24 26.26 -7.51
N VAL A 15 21.36 25.55 -7.60
CA VAL A 15 22.56 26.00 -8.34
C VAL A 15 22.46 25.67 -9.84
N ASP A 16 22.07 24.44 -10.16
CA ASP A 16 21.98 23.93 -11.53
C ASP A 16 20.78 22.96 -11.69
N PRO A 17 19.60 23.48 -12.05
CA PRO A 17 18.42 22.67 -12.30
C PRO A 17 18.60 21.63 -13.41
N VAL A 18 19.46 21.90 -14.40
CA VAL A 18 19.69 20.99 -15.53
C VAL A 18 20.51 19.78 -15.06
N ALA A 19 21.58 20.01 -14.31
CA ALA A 19 22.37 18.94 -13.71
C ALA A 19 21.55 18.09 -12.72
N PHE A 20 20.64 18.72 -11.95
CA PHE A 20 19.69 18.00 -11.12
C PHE A 20 18.83 17.01 -11.94
N GLU A 21 18.23 17.46 -13.04
CA GLU A 21 17.37 16.61 -13.86
C GLU A 21 18.15 15.46 -14.52
N GLN A 22 19.37 15.73 -14.99
CA GLN A 22 20.25 14.70 -15.53
C GLN A 22 20.60 13.63 -14.49
N ARG A 23 21.00 14.06 -13.29
CA ARG A 23 21.32 13.15 -12.17
C ARG A 23 20.09 12.36 -11.72
N ARG A 24 18.93 13.00 -11.64
CA ARG A 24 17.66 12.34 -11.31
C ARG A 24 17.34 11.22 -12.30
N GLU A 25 17.45 11.50 -13.59
CA GLU A 25 17.18 10.49 -14.62
C GLU A 25 18.19 9.34 -14.56
N ALA A 26 19.48 9.62 -14.40
CA ALA A 26 20.51 8.58 -14.29
C ALA A 26 20.25 7.63 -13.10
N VAL A 27 19.84 8.16 -11.95
CA VAL A 27 19.52 7.34 -10.76
C VAL A 27 18.29 6.46 -11.02
N LEU A 28 17.24 7.00 -11.64
CA LEU A 28 16.01 6.25 -11.89
C LEU A 28 16.19 5.19 -12.98
N GLU A 29 16.85 5.53 -14.07
CA GLU A 29 17.21 4.59 -15.14
C GLU A 29 18.11 3.47 -14.60
N GLY A 30 19.12 3.82 -13.80
CA GLY A 30 20.00 2.85 -13.14
C GLY A 30 19.24 1.90 -12.21
N TYR A 31 18.28 2.42 -11.45
CA TYR A 31 17.41 1.58 -10.63
C TYR A 31 16.56 0.64 -11.47
N VAL A 32 15.86 1.14 -12.49
CA VAL A 32 15.03 0.32 -13.39
C VAL A 32 15.85 -0.79 -14.07
N ALA A 33 17.07 -0.46 -14.53
CA ALA A 33 17.99 -1.42 -15.13
C ALA A 33 18.48 -2.49 -14.15
N SER A 34 18.52 -2.19 -12.85
CA SER A 34 18.96 -3.14 -11.81
C SER A 34 17.89 -4.16 -11.41
N VAL A 35 16.62 -3.92 -11.76
CA VAL A 35 15.51 -4.81 -11.41
C VAL A 35 15.39 -5.98 -12.41
N ASP A 36 14.94 -7.12 -11.89
CA ASP A 36 14.65 -8.33 -12.66
C ASP A 36 13.74 -8.06 -13.86
N PRO A 37 13.96 -8.72 -15.02
CA PRO A 37 13.20 -8.48 -16.24
C PRO A 37 11.68 -8.64 -16.09
N GLU A 38 11.24 -9.53 -15.19
CA GLU A 38 9.82 -9.78 -14.90
C GLU A 38 9.10 -8.51 -14.39
N HIS A 39 9.80 -7.66 -13.65
CA HIS A 39 9.22 -6.46 -13.04
C HIS A 39 9.63 -5.16 -13.75
N ARG A 40 10.65 -5.21 -14.61
CA ARG A 40 11.20 -4.04 -15.32
C ARG A 40 10.15 -3.28 -16.12
N LEU A 41 9.35 -3.98 -16.93
CA LEU A 41 8.33 -3.34 -17.78
C LEU A 41 7.31 -2.54 -16.95
N ALA A 42 6.87 -3.08 -15.82
CA ALA A 42 5.91 -2.39 -14.95
C ALA A 42 6.53 -1.13 -14.31
N LEU A 43 7.81 -1.18 -13.95
CA LEU A 43 8.55 -0.03 -13.43
C LEU A 43 8.75 1.06 -14.51
N GLU A 44 9.13 0.67 -15.73
CA GLU A 44 9.27 1.60 -16.86
C GLU A 44 7.96 2.34 -17.15
N GLN A 45 6.84 1.61 -17.19
CA GLN A 45 5.52 2.20 -17.38
C GLN A 45 5.14 3.16 -16.23
N THR A 46 5.51 2.83 -15.00
CA THR A 46 5.26 3.68 -13.83
C THR A 46 6.09 4.96 -13.90
N LEU A 47 7.39 4.83 -14.20
CA LEU A 47 8.29 5.95 -14.37
C LEU A 47 7.85 6.87 -15.53
N PHE A 48 7.40 6.30 -16.65
CA PHE A 48 6.83 7.05 -17.77
C PHE A 48 5.61 7.89 -17.34
N LYS A 49 4.66 7.30 -16.59
CA LYS A 49 3.50 8.04 -16.07
C LYS A 49 3.91 9.20 -15.17
N ILE A 50 4.88 9.00 -14.28
CA ILE A 50 5.42 10.04 -13.41
C ILE A 50 6.08 11.16 -14.23
N ARG A 51 6.89 10.81 -15.24
CA ARG A 51 7.50 11.79 -16.16
C ARG A 51 6.43 12.65 -16.85
N MET A 52 5.36 12.03 -17.36
CA MET A 52 4.25 12.76 -17.97
C MET A 52 3.53 13.68 -16.98
N ILE A 53 3.34 13.24 -15.74
CA ILE A 53 2.78 14.07 -14.66
C ILE A 53 3.66 15.29 -14.41
N ARG A 54 4.98 15.14 -14.35
CA ARG A 54 5.90 16.25 -14.13
C ARG A 54 5.84 17.27 -15.28
N GLN A 55 5.83 16.78 -16.53
CA GLN A 55 5.75 17.65 -17.72
C GLN A 55 4.48 18.49 -17.79
N ARG A 56 3.32 17.92 -17.39
CA ARG A 56 2.02 18.63 -17.44
C ARG A 56 1.72 19.48 -16.22
N SER A 57 2.45 19.30 -15.11
CA SER A 57 2.19 19.99 -13.85
C SER A 57 2.73 21.41 -13.87
N LYS A 58 2.01 22.34 -13.24
CA LYS A 58 2.40 23.76 -13.14
C LYS A 58 3.40 24.02 -12.01
N SER A 59 3.58 23.08 -11.10
CA SER A 59 4.53 23.19 -9.99
C SER A 59 5.03 21.81 -9.53
N PRO A 60 6.21 21.75 -8.88
CA PRO A 60 6.73 20.52 -8.28
C PRO A 60 5.75 19.89 -7.28
N LEU A 61 5.11 20.70 -6.43
CA LEU A 61 4.12 20.21 -5.46
C LEU A 61 2.92 19.56 -6.16
N GLN A 62 2.39 20.17 -7.22
CA GLN A 62 1.30 19.58 -7.99
C GLN A 62 1.72 18.22 -8.57
N SER A 63 2.92 18.12 -9.14
CA SER A 63 3.42 16.85 -9.68
C SER A 63 3.56 15.77 -8.60
N ALA A 64 3.96 16.13 -7.38
CA ALA A 64 4.08 15.21 -6.26
C ALA A 64 2.71 14.70 -5.78
N MET A 65 1.70 15.57 -5.73
CA MET A 65 0.33 15.20 -5.38
C MET A 65 -0.28 14.26 -6.43
N GLU A 66 -0.14 14.59 -7.71
CA GLU A 66 -0.62 13.77 -8.83
C GLU A 66 0.10 12.41 -8.89
N SER A 67 1.42 12.38 -8.62
CA SER A 67 2.17 11.12 -8.55
C SER A 67 1.72 10.28 -7.35
N SER A 68 1.46 10.91 -6.19
CA SER A 68 0.90 10.24 -5.02
C SER A 68 -0.49 9.65 -5.28
N LYS A 69 -1.29 10.28 -6.14
CA LYS A 69 -2.59 9.74 -6.56
C LYS A 69 -2.46 8.40 -7.29
N LEU A 70 -1.48 8.25 -8.18
CA LEU A 70 -1.20 6.97 -8.85
C LEU A 70 -0.87 5.85 -7.84
N MET A 71 -0.14 6.17 -6.78
CA MET A 71 0.17 5.25 -5.70
C MET A 71 -1.11 4.79 -4.99
N TRP A 72 -2.00 5.73 -4.62
CA TRP A 72 -3.27 5.42 -3.98
C TRP A 72 -4.21 4.60 -4.87
N GLU A 73 -4.26 4.90 -6.17
CA GLU A 73 -5.03 4.10 -7.14
C GLU A 73 -4.50 2.66 -7.21
N SER A 74 -3.18 2.49 -7.24
CA SER A 74 -2.55 1.17 -7.26
C SER A 74 -2.80 0.40 -5.96
N PHE A 75 -2.76 1.07 -4.81
CA PHE A 75 -3.10 0.51 -3.51
C PHE A 75 -4.58 0.09 -3.45
N GLY A 76 -5.49 0.89 -3.99
CA GLY A 76 -6.91 0.56 -4.10
C GLY A 76 -7.14 -0.73 -4.90
N LYS A 77 -6.50 -0.85 -6.07
CA LYS A 77 -6.55 -2.06 -6.91
C LYS A 77 -6.01 -3.29 -6.18
N LEU A 78 -4.88 -3.14 -5.49
CA LEU A 78 -4.31 -4.25 -4.71
C LEU A 78 -5.30 -4.74 -3.65
N ARG A 79 -5.91 -3.82 -2.90
CA ARG A 79 -6.93 -4.15 -1.89
C ARG A 79 -8.12 -4.90 -2.51
N GLU A 80 -8.60 -4.46 -3.67
CA GLU A 80 -9.70 -5.13 -4.38
C GLU A 80 -9.32 -6.57 -4.79
N GLN A 81 -8.10 -6.78 -5.29
CA GLN A 81 -7.62 -8.12 -5.66
C GLN A 81 -7.49 -9.03 -4.44
N VAL A 82 -6.95 -8.52 -3.32
CA VAL A 82 -6.86 -9.29 -2.07
C VAL A 82 -8.26 -9.69 -1.59
N GLN A 83 -9.21 -8.75 -1.57
CA GLN A 83 -10.58 -9.04 -1.15
C GLN A 83 -11.26 -10.10 -2.04
N LYS A 84 -11.00 -10.04 -3.36
CA LYS A 84 -11.52 -11.05 -4.30
C LYS A 84 -10.95 -12.43 -4.00
N LEU A 85 -9.64 -12.54 -3.77
CA LEU A 85 -8.99 -13.79 -3.41
C LEU A 85 -9.53 -14.35 -2.08
N GLU A 86 -9.74 -13.49 -1.08
CA GLU A 86 -10.35 -13.90 0.20
C GLU A 86 -11.76 -14.47 0.03
N GLN A 87 -12.56 -13.93 -0.89
CA GLN A 87 -13.89 -14.44 -1.21
C GLN A 87 -13.85 -15.79 -1.92
N GLU A 88 -12.91 -15.98 -2.85
CA GLU A 88 -12.71 -17.24 -3.57
C GLU A 88 -12.18 -18.36 -2.65
N LEU A 89 -11.34 -18.00 -1.68
CA LEU A 89 -10.78 -18.92 -0.68
C LEU A 89 -11.76 -19.18 0.48
N SER A 90 -12.75 -18.31 0.69
CA SER A 90 -13.76 -18.53 1.71
C SER A 90 -14.67 -19.70 1.31
N PRO A 91 -14.87 -20.71 2.17
CA PRO A 91 -15.77 -21.80 1.87
C PRO A 91 -17.17 -21.22 1.62
N ALA A 92 -17.79 -21.64 0.51
CA ALA A 92 -19.16 -21.25 0.18
C ALA A 92 -20.04 -21.41 1.44
N PRO A 93 -20.89 -20.44 1.79
CA PRO A 93 -21.80 -20.61 2.90
C PRO A 93 -22.58 -21.89 2.63
N LEU A 94 -22.48 -22.85 3.56
CA LEU A 94 -23.25 -24.08 3.50
C LEU A 94 -24.69 -23.66 3.21
N LYS A 95 -25.22 -24.04 2.04
CA LYS A 95 -26.64 -23.89 1.77
C LYS A 95 -27.32 -24.61 2.92
N GLN A 96 -27.96 -23.86 3.81
CA GLN A 96 -28.87 -24.41 4.80
C GLN A 96 -30.05 -24.97 4.01
N ASN A 97 -29.85 -26.12 3.38
CA ASN A 97 -30.92 -26.97 2.92
C ASN A 97 -31.72 -27.29 4.18
N GLY A 98 -32.98 -26.86 4.22
CA GLY A 98 -33.79 -26.68 5.42
C GLY A 98 -34.16 -27.96 6.18
N LEU A 99 -33.17 -28.71 6.66
CA LEU A 99 -33.32 -29.66 7.75
C LEU A 99 -32.46 -29.20 8.92
N ARG A 100 -33.08 -28.43 9.81
CA ARG A 100 -32.66 -28.44 11.21
C ARG A 100 -33.01 -29.83 11.75
N LEU A 101 -32.01 -30.66 12.01
CA LEU A 101 -32.17 -31.76 12.95
C LEU A 101 -32.42 -31.11 14.30
N VAL A 102 -33.67 -31.14 14.76
CA VAL A 102 -34.06 -30.71 16.10
C VAL A 102 -33.51 -31.79 17.04
N ASP A 103 -32.30 -31.58 17.55
CA ASP A 103 -31.82 -32.32 18.73
C ASP A 103 -32.48 -31.68 19.96
N GLN A 104 -33.75 -32.00 20.14
CA GLN A 104 -34.48 -31.75 21.36
C GLN A 104 -34.38 -32.99 22.23
N VAL A 105 -33.35 -33.04 23.08
CA VAL A 105 -33.42 -33.77 24.34
C VAL A 105 -32.81 -32.90 25.44
N ASP A 106 -33.63 -32.00 25.96
CA ASP A 106 -33.89 -31.80 27.38
C ASP A 106 -32.68 -31.78 28.36
N ARG A 107 -32.33 -30.58 28.87
CA ARG A 107 -32.60 -30.16 30.26
C ARG A 107 -31.75 -28.96 30.70
N LEU A 108 -32.44 -27.84 30.90
CA LEU A 108 -32.33 -26.87 32.02
C LEU A 108 -30.96 -26.75 32.72
N THR A 109 -30.25 -25.66 32.44
CA THR A 109 -29.49 -24.91 33.47
C THR A 109 -29.25 -23.49 32.99
N ASP A 110 -30.25 -22.66 33.28
CA ASP A 110 -30.13 -21.32 33.85
C ASP A 110 -28.71 -20.73 33.98
N ARG A 111 -28.32 -19.84 33.06
CA ARG A 111 -27.72 -18.55 33.39
C ARG A 111 -27.57 -17.68 32.14
N ALA A 112 -28.29 -16.58 32.13
CA ALA A 112 -28.08 -15.48 31.20
C ALA A 112 -26.74 -14.79 31.48
N GLU A 113 -25.94 -14.58 30.42
CA GLU A 113 -24.92 -13.53 30.33
C GLU A 113 -24.86 -13.09 28.85
N PRO A 114 -25.06 -11.80 28.52
CA PRO A 114 -24.98 -11.33 27.15
C PRO A 114 -23.50 -11.17 26.77
N VAL A 115 -23.03 -11.94 25.79
CA VAL A 115 -21.66 -11.80 25.29
C VAL A 115 -21.57 -10.51 24.47
N ALA A 116 -21.17 -9.43 25.13
CA ALA A 116 -20.80 -8.18 24.47
C ALA A 116 -19.64 -8.44 23.50
N ASN A 117 -19.88 -8.19 22.22
CA ASN A 117 -18.84 -8.17 21.20
C ASN A 117 -17.94 -6.94 21.45
N VAL A 118 -16.92 -7.09 22.30
CA VAL A 118 -15.93 -6.04 22.53
C VAL A 118 -14.83 -6.18 21.49
N ALA A 119 -14.82 -5.27 20.50
CA ALA A 119 -13.71 -5.13 19.58
C ALA A 119 -12.41 -4.87 20.35
N ARG A 120 -11.41 -5.74 20.15
CA ARG A 120 -10.11 -5.61 20.80
C ARG A 120 -9.26 -4.58 20.04
N VAL A 121 -9.06 -3.41 20.63
CA VAL A 121 -8.09 -2.41 20.14
C VAL A 121 -6.69 -2.96 20.40
N ILE A 122 -5.89 -3.10 19.33
CA ILE A 122 -4.47 -3.45 19.42
C ILE A 122 -3.69 -2.14 19.64
N PRO A 123 -2.96 -1.96 20.76
CA PRO A 123 -2.17 -0.76 20.96
C PRO A 123 -0.94 -0.77 20.04
N PHE A 124 -0.75 0.34 19.31
CA PHE A 124 0.46 0.62 18.54
C PHE A 124 1.59 0.99 19.50
N THR A 125 2.53 0.08 19.75
CA THR A 125 3.73 0.40 20.52
C THR A 125 4.77 1.07 19.61
N ALA A 126 4.89 2.39 19.70
CA ALA A 126 6.02 3.11 19.15
C ALA A 126 7.26 2.80 20.01
N SER A 127 8.10 1.86 19.57
CA SER A 127 9.41 1.64 20.19
C SER A 127 10.40 2.68 19.66
N GLY A 128 10.42 3.84 20.30
CA GLY A 128 11.50 4.82 20.19
C GLY A 128 12.44 4.69 21.38
N LYS A 129 13.56 3.99 21.23
CA LYS A 129 14.71 4.15 22.15
C LYS A 129 15.57 5.29 21.63
N ARG A 130 15.53 6.43 22.32
CA ARG A 130 16.61 7.43 22.30
C ARG A 130 17.74 6.85 23.14
N ALA A 131 18.91 6.66 22.54
CA ALA A 131 20.14 6.40 23.28
C ALA A 131 20.77 7.74 23.67
N HIS A 132 21.18 7.81 24.93
CA HIS A 132 21.96 8.88 25.53
C HIS A 132 23.37 8.94 24.95
#